data_AF-A0A9W4DYQ0-F1
#
_entry.id   AF-A0A9W4DYQ0-F1
#
_cell.length_a   1.000
_cell.length_b   1.000
_cell.length_c   1.000
_cell.angle_alpha   90.00
_cell.angle_beta   90.00
_cell.angle_gamma   90.00
#
_symmetry.space_group_name_H-M   'P 1'
#
loop_
_entity.id
_entity.type
_entity.pdbx_description
1 polymer ?
#
loop_
_entity_poly.entity_id
_entity_poly.type
_entity_poly.pdbx_seq_one_letter_code
_entity_poly.pdbx_strand_id
1 'polypeptide(L)'
;MVRNVYELRRQPIGALSPWDLARLIGQGVGLPWALPLALEILEETAPRLAEGGFYDDDLLSAVVRRDPATWSDFPGIARQVEELLPELTGLSPDLQRAAERFLSSRGRP
;
A
#
# COMPACT_ATOMS: atom_id res chain seq x y z
N MET A 1 -11.68 -21.16 0.16
CA MET A 1 -10.37 -21.82 0.26
C MET A 1 -9.49 -21.29 -0.88
N VAL A 2 -8.86 -20.13 -0.69
CA VAL A 2 -7.85 -19.63 -1.63
C VAL A 2 -6.52 -19.80 -0.92
N ARG A 3 -5.83 -20.88 -1.27
CA ARG A 3 -4.53 -21.25 -0.73
C ARG A 3 -3.48 -20.31 -1.31
N ASN A 4 -2.90 -19.51 -0.43
CA ASN A 4 -1.47 -19.25 -0.33
C ASN A 4 -0.69 -19.29 -1.66
N VAL A 5 -0.93 -18.28 -2.50
CA VAL A 5 -0.10 -17.97 -3.68
C VAL A 5 1.14 -17.15 -3.26
N TYR A 6 1.16 -16.67 -2.02
CA TYR A 6 2.19 -15.79 -1.43
C TYR A 6 3.51 -16.51 -1.15
N GLU A 7 3.48 -17.77 -0.69
CA GLU A 7 4.69 -18.53 -0.34
C GLU A 7 5.60 -18.86 -1.54
N LEU A 8 5.10 -18.77 -2.78
CA LEU A 8 5.80 -19.24 -3.99
C LEU A 8 6.44 -18.12 -4.84
N ARG A 9 6.32 -16.84 -4.47
CA ARG A 9 6.83 -15.70 -5.29
C ARG A 9 8.06 -14.98 -4.74
N ARG A 10 8.79 -15.57 -3.80
CA ARG A 10 9.94 -14.89 -3.15
C ARG A 10 11.18 -14.64 -4.03
N GLN A 11 11.18 -14.91 -5.34
CA GLN A 11 12.19 -14.45 -6.31
C GLN A 11 11.73 -14.77 -7.75
N PRO A 12 11.61 -13.85 -8.75
CA PRO A 12 11.98 -12.43 -8.80
C PRO A 12 10.85 -11.56 -9.40
N ILE A 13 9.98 -11.02 -8.55
CA ILE A 13 9.40 -9.68 -8.77
C ILE A 13 9.92 -8.71 -7.66
N GLY A 14 10.43 -9.25 -6.56
CA GLY A 14 11.14 -8.57 -5.48
C GLY A 14 12.57 -8.09 -5.81
N ALA A 15 12.85 -7.69 -7.05
CA ALA A 15 14.06 -6.91 -7.35
C ALA A 15 13.84 -5.41 -7.21
N LEU A 16 12.57 -4.97 -7.23
CA LEU A 16 12.20 -3.60 -6.93
C LEU A 16 12.14 -3.44 -5.41
N SER A 17 12.99 -2.57 -4.88
CA SER A 17 12.91 -2.12 -3.50
C SER A 17 11.52 -1.52 -3.23
N PRO A 18 11.01 -1.53 -1.98
CA PRO A 18 9.86 -0.70 -1.59
C PRO A 18 9.99 0.75 -2.08
N TRP A 19 11.21 1.28 -2.10
CA TRP A 19 11.54 2.60 -2.64
C TRP A 19 11.32 2.71 -4.16
N ASP A 20 11.73 1.71 -4.95
CA ASP A 20 11.51 1.71 -6.40
C ASP A 20 10.01 1.60 -6.73
N LEU A 21 9.28 0.78 -5.98
CA LEU A 21 7.82 0.67 -6.10
C LEU A 21 7.13 1.99 -5.73
N ALA A 22 7.55 2.64 -4.64
CA ALA A 22 7.06 3.95 -4.24
C ALA A 22 7.25 4.97 -5.36
N ARG A 23 8.42 4.95 -6.03
CA ARG A 23 8.72 5.82 -7.16
C ARG A 23 7.82 5.54 -8.37
N LEU A 24 7.63 4.28 -8.75
CA LEU A 24 6.77 3.89 -9.87
C LEU A 24 5.31 4.30 -9.62
N ILE A 25 4.79 4.02 -8.42
CA ILE A 25 3.45 4.43 -7.99
C ILE A 25 3.36 5.97 -7.98
N GLY A 26 4.38 6.63 -7.43
CA GLY A 26 4.56 8.08 -7.42
C GLY A 26 4.44 8.73 -8.81
N GLN A 27 4.86 8.02 -9.85
CA GLN A 27 4.80 8.45 -11.24
C GLN A 27 3.58 7.94 -12.02
N GLY A 28 2.74 7.10 -11.40
CA GLY A 28 1.60 6.48 -12.09
C GLY A 28 2.02 5.41 -13.11
N VAL A 29 3.23 4.87 -13.00
CA VAL A 29 3.80 3.93 -13.95
C VAL A 29 3.52 2.50 -13.50
N GLY A 30 2.96 1.68 -14.40
CA GLY A 30 2.78 0.25 -14.15
C GLY A 30 1.84 -0.06 -12.98
N LEU A 31 0.91 0.84 -12.64
CA LEU A 31 -0.02 0.70 -11.50
C LEU A 31 -0.75 -0.66 -11.40
N PRO A 32 -1.22 -1.28 -12.51
CA PRO A 32 -1.84 -2.61 -12.44
C PRO A 32 -0.94 -3.70 -11.83
N TRP A 33 0.38 -3.49 -11.87
CA TRP A 33 1.39 -4.42 -11.35
C TRP A 33 2.01 -3.91 -10.06
N ALA A 34 2.26 -2.60 -9.97
CA ALA A 34 2.92 -1.98 -8.81
C ALA A 34 2.01 -1.91 -7.58
N LEU A 35 0.71 -1.64 -7.75
CA LEU A 35 -0.22 -1.52 -6.62
C LEU A 35 -0.43 -2.86 -5.89
N PRO A 36 -0.66 -4.00 -6.58
CA PRO A 36 -0.72 -5.29 -5.90
C PRO A 36 0.57 -5.60 -5.13
N LEU A 37 1.75 -5.41 -5.73
CA LEU A 37 3.03 -5.68 -5.08
C LEU A 37 3.29 -4.79 -3.87
N ALA A 38 2.90 -3.51 -3.96
CA ALA A 38 2.97 -2.62 -2.82
C ALA A 38 2.12 -3.15 -1.68
N LEU A 39 0.86 -3.53 -1.95
CA LEU A 39 -0.02 -4.08 -0.94
C LEU A 39 0.55 -5.34 -0.28
N GLU A 40 1.10 -6.29 -1.04
CA GLU A 40 1.74 -7.49 -0.49
C GLU A 40 2.85 -7.12 0.53
N ILE A 41 3.71 -6.14 0.18
CA ILE A 41 4.78 -5.66 1.08
C ILE A 41 4.20 -4.97 2.32
N LEU A 42 3.15 -4.17 2.15
CA LEU A 42 2.48 -3.47 3.26
C LEU A 42 1.87 -4.48 4.24
N GLU A 43 1.15 -5.48 3.74
CA GLU A 43 0.54 -6.56 4.53
C GLU A 43 1.59 -7.38 5.29
N GLU A 44 2.71 -7.73 4.65
CA GLU A 44 3.80 -8.46 5.30
C GLU A 44 4.55 -7.65 6.37
N THR A 45 4.53 -6.32 6.25
CA THR A 45 5.26 -5.42 7.15
C THR A 45 4.39 -4.97 8.32
N ALA A 46 3.06 -4.87 8.14
CA ALA A 46 2.11 -4.42 9.16
C ALA A 46 2.28 -5.11 10.53
N PRO A 47 2.42 -6.46 10.63
CA PRO A 47 2.61 -7.12 11.93
C PRO A 47 3.91 -6.71 12.62
N ARG A 48 5.00 -6.49 11.86
CA ARG A 48 6.29 -6.08 12.41
C ARG A 48 6.27 -4.65 12.97
N LEU A 49 5.41 -3.79 12.44
CA LEU A 49 5.19 -2.43 12.95
C LEU A 49 4.47 -2.45 14.29
N ALA A 50 3.48 -3.34 14.44
CA ALA A 50 2.76 -3.51 15.70
C ALA A 50 3.69 -3.91 16.85
N GLU A 51 4.82 -4.56 16.53
CA GLU A 51 5.86 -4.94 17.49
C GLU A 51 6.89 -3.82 17.78
N GLY A 52 6.69 -2.61 17.23
CA GLY A 52 7.58 -1.46 17.43
C GLY A 52 8.61 -1.25 16.32
N GLY A 53 8.43 -1.87 15.15
CA GLY A 53 9.23 -1.63 13.96
C GLY A 53 9.03 -0.22 13.37
N PHE A 54 10.08 0.34 12.76
CA PHE A 54 9.97 1.58 11.99
C PHE A 54 9.46 1.29 10.59
N TYR A 55 8.41 2.01 10.19
CA TYR A 55 7.84 1.90 8.86
C TYR A 55 8.53 2.86 7.89
N ASP A 56 9.09 2.34 6.81
CA ASP A 56 9.57 3.16 5.69
C ASP A 56 8.36 3.76 4.97
N ASP A 57 8.14 5.05 5.20
CA ASP A 57 6.90 5.75 4.85
C ASP A 57 6.74 5.96 3.35
N ASP A 58 7.80 5.83 2.56
CA ASP A 58 7.79 6.12 1.13
C ASP A 58 6.75 5.29 0.36
N LEU A 59 6.65 3.98 0.62
CA LEU A 59 5.74 3.11 -0.11
C LEU A 59 4.27 3.41 0.22
N LEU A 60 3.93 3.51 1.51
CA LEU A 60 2.56 3.82 1.91
C LEU A 60 2.18 5.24 1.49
N SER A 61 3.10 6.20 1.64
CA SER A 61 2.93 7.58 1.22
C SER A 61 2.64 7.67 -0.28
N ALA A 62 3.39 6.94 -1.11
CA ALA A 62 3.16 6.89 -2.55
C ALA A 62 1.74 6.37 -2.87
N VAL A 63 1.29 5.31 -2.17
CA VAL A 63 -0.04 4.71 -2.32
C VAL A 63 -1.15 5.68 -1.90
N VAL A 64 -1.18 6.12 -0.63
CA VAL A 64 -2.31 6.90 -0.10
C VAL A 64 -2.39 8.31 -0.69
N ARG A 65 -1.28 8.84 -1.22
CA ARG A 65 -1.26 10.16 -1.89
C ARG A 65 -1.54 10.08 -3.39
N ARG A 66 -1.86 8.92 -3.95
CA ARG A 66 -2.29 8.83 -5.35
C ARG A 66 -3.56 9.63 -5.59
N ASP A 67 -3.67 10.11 -6.82
CA ASP A 67 -4.86 10.83 -7.25
C ASP A 67 -6.10 9.94 -7.03
N PRO A 68 -7.15 10.44 -6.35
CA PRO A 68 -8.36 9.69 -6.08
C PRO A 68 -8.97 9.02 -7.32
N ALA A 69 -8.85 9.63 -8.51
CA ALA A 69 -9.36 9.06 -9.76
C ALA A 69 -8.69 7.74 -10.14
N THR A 70 -7.43 7.52 -9.74
CA THR A 70 -6.70 6.26 -9.94
C THR A 70 -7.46 5.08 -9.34
N TRP A 71 -8.11 5.30 -8.20
CA TRP A 71 -8.78 4.23 -7.45
C TRP A 71 -10.13 3.82 -8.06
N SER A 72 -10.66 4.62 -8.99
CA SER A 72 -11.82 4.23 -9.79
C SER A 72 -11.50 3.06 -10.73
N ASP A 73 -10.26 2.99 -11.22
CA ASP A 73 -9.79 1.91 -12.10
C ASP A 73 -9.38 0.64 -11.33
N PHE A 74 -9.08 0.77 -10.02
CA PHE A 74 -8.66 -0.33 -9.15
C PHE A 74 -9.49 -0.43 -7.86
N PRO A 75 -10.82 -0.57 -7.93
CA PRO A 75 -11.68 -0.53 -6.75
C PRO A 75 -11.43 -1.69 -5.77
N GLY A 76 -11.00 -2.84 -6.29
CA GLY A 76 -10.63 -4.00 -5.46
C GLY A 76 -9.38 -3.73 -4.61
N ILE A 77 -8.35 -3.13 -5.20
CA ILE A 77 -7.12 -2.78 -4.48
C ILE A 77 -7.37 -1.62 -3.52
N ALA A 78 -8.19 -0.63 -3.92
CA ALA A 78 -8.59 0.47 -3.05
C ALA A 78 -9.20 -0.05 -1.74
N ARG A 79 -10.13 -1.01 -1.82
CA ARG A 79 -10.75 -1.63 -0.65
C ARG A 79 -9.73 -2.34 0.25
N GLN A 80 -8.75 -3.03 -0.33
CA GLN A 80 -7.71 -3.68 0.47
C GLN A 80 -6.83 -2.68 1.20
N VAL A 81 -6.49 -1.55 0.57
CA VAL A 81 -5.77 -0.45 1.24
C VAL A 81 -6.62 0.14 2.36
N GLU A 82 -7.92 0.33 2.15
CA GLU A 82 -8.87 0.80 3.18
C GLU A 82 -8.93 -0.17 4.37
N GLU A 83 -8.90 -1.47 4.13
CA GLU A 83 -8.90 -2.53 5.16
C GLU A 83 -7.57 -2.60 5.92
N LEU A 84 -6.43 -2.35 5.23
CA LEU A 84 -5.10 -2.43 5.82
C LEU A 84 -4.74 -1.22 6.69
N LEU A 85 -5.18 -0.01 6.31
CA LEU A 85 -4.79 1.24 6.98
C LEU A 85 -5.02 1.25 8.50
N PRO A 86 -6.16 0.74 9.04
CA PRO A 86 -6.39 0.67 10.48
C PRO A 86 -5.45 -0.30 11.21
N GLU A 87 -4.88 -1.29 10.53
CA GLU A 87 -3.95 -2.26 11.12
C GLU A 87 -2.54 -1.69 11.28
N LEU A 88 -2.22 -0.61 10.55
CA LEU A 88 -0.92 0.05 10.60
C LEU A 88 -0.82 0.98 11.80
N THR A 89 0.04 0.62 12.75
CA THR A 89 0.37 1.43 13.92
C THR A 89 1.73 2.11 13.77
N GLY A 90 2.01 3.13 14.60
CA GLY A 90 3.31 3.81 14.59
C GLY A 90 3.59 4.72 13.38
N LEU A 91 2.57 5.02 12.56
CA LEU A 91 2.71 5.91 11.41
C LEU A 91 3.09 7.33 11.83
N SER A 92 3.90 8.01 11.01
CA SER A 92 4.22 9.43 11.21
C SER A 92 2.95 10.30 11.11
N PRO A 93 2.87 11.45 11.82
CA PRO A 93 1.68 12.31 11.78
C PRO A 93 1.30 12.77 10.36
N ASP A 94 2.28 12.96 9.48
CA ASP A 94 2.03 13.29 8.07
C ASP A 94 1.37 12.16 7.29
N LEU A 95 1.77 10.92 7.57
CA LEU A 95 1.23 9.75 6.92
C LEU A 95 -0.17 9.40 7.45
N GLN A 96 -0.41 9.58 8.75
CA GLN A 96 -1.75 9.49 9.34
C GLN A 96 -2.73 10.45 8.64
N ARG A 97 -2.36 11.73 8.49
CA ARG A 97 -3.19 12.71 7.76
C ARG A 97 -3.42 12.32 6.31
N ALA A 98 -2.43 11.74 5.65
CA ALA A 98 -2.56 11.31 4.26
C ALA A 98 -3.51 10.10 4.14
N ALA A 99 -3.42 9.14 5.06
CA ALA A 99 -4.33 7.99 5.16
C ALA A 99 -5.77 8.44 5.42
N GLU A 100 -5.99 9.37 6.37
CA GLU A 100 -7.31 9.93 6.64
C GLU A 100 -7.92 10.63 5.43
N ARG A 101 -7.11 11.38 4.67
CA ARG A 101 -7.55 12.02 3.42
C ARG A 101 -7.92 10.99 2.36
N PHE A 102 -7.12 9.93 2.23
CA PHE A 102 -7.43 8.82 1.34
C PHE A 102 -8.78 8.20 1.69
N LEU A 103 -8.97 7.76 2.94
CA LEU A 103 -10.24 7.19 3.41
C LEU A 103 -11.43 8.14 3.19
N SER A 104 -11.24 9.43 3.47
CA SER A 104 -12.28 10.45 3.26
C SER A 104 -12.65 10.66 1.79
N SER A 105 -11.68 10.52 0.88
CA SER A 105 -11.92 10.64 -0.56
C SER A 105 -12.71 9.46 -1.14
N ARG A 106 -12.62 8.30 -0.48
CA ARG A 106 -13.30 7.05 -0.85
C ARG A 106 -14.71 6.95 -0.26
N GLY A 107 -14.95 7.60 0.88
CA GLY A 107 -16.24 7.61 1.59
C GLY A 107 -17.31 8.55 1.03
N ARG A 108 -17.15 9.12 -0.18
CA ARG A 108 -18.23 9.89 -0.84
C ARG A 108 -19.05 8.97 -1.75
N PRO A 109 -20.36 8.80 -1.48
CA PRO A 109 -21.28 8.12 -2.39
C PRO A 109 -21.51 8.89 -3.69
#